data_AF-A0A087Y769-F1
#
_entry.id   AF-A0A087Y769-F1
#
_cell.length_a   1.000
_cell.length_b   1.000
_cell.length_c   1.000
_cell.angle_alpha   90.00
_cell.angle_beta   90.00
_cell.angle_gamma   90.00
#
_symmetry.space_group_name_H-M   'P 1'
#
loop_
_entity.id
_entity.type
_entity.pdbx_description
1 polymer ?
#
loop_
_entity_poly.entity_id
_entity_poly.type
_entity_poly.pdbx_seq_one_letter_code
_entity_poly.pdbx_strand_id
1 'polypeptide(L)'
;MASVEEASRPFAGLSDVSISEEIPVEGDIAVPVGPSTRDDEFSTLDEPVKETIVRDLRAVGNKFIHVLYPKRSSALLRDWDLWGPLLLCVTLALLLQGGAADKDDQGGPQFAEVFVIIWFGSIVITLNSKLLGGTISFFQSLCVLGYCIMPLTVALIVCRIVLLSSSGKVSFAVRLGVVTASFGWSTFASTAFLADSHLTNRKALVVYPVFLFYFVIGWMILTFSSGN
;
A
#
# COMPACT_ATOMS: atom_id res chain seq x y z
N MET A 1 -75.23 30.93 -7.15
CA MET A 1 -75.81 29.66 -6.67
C MET A 1 -74.82 29.08 -5.66
N ALA A 2 -75.20 29.06 -4.37
CA ALA A 2 -74.59 28.37 -3.21
C ALA A 2 -73.10 28.66 -2.88
N SER A 3 -72.79 29.52 -1.89
CA SER A 3 -72.52 29.22 -0.45
C SER A 3 -71.22 28.42 -0.24
N VAL A 4 -70.22 28.90 0.51
CA VAL A 4 -70.01 28.73 1.98
C VAL A 4 -68.78 29.60 2.35
N GLU A 5 -68.87 30.66 3.19
CA GLU A 5 -68.84 30.75 4.68
C GLU A 5 -67.48 30.31 5.32
N GLU A 6 -66.67 31.29 5.78
CA GLU A 6 -66.17 31.52 7.17
C GLU A 6 -65.62 30.30 7.93
N ALA A 7 -64.66 30.34 8.86
CA ALA A 7 -63.67 31.26 9.41
C ALA A 7 -62.93 30.44 10.51
N SER A 8 -61.77 30.89 10.96
CA SER A 8 -61.12 30.59 12.26
C SER A 8 -60.61 29.17 12.62
N ARG A 9 -59.30 29.13 12.91
CA ARG A 9 -58.50 28.10 13.63
C ARG A 9 -58.90 28.00 15.14
N PRO A 10 -58.15 27.30 16.03
CA PRO A 10 -57.65 25.90 16.09
C PRO A 10 -57.88 25.24 17.49
N PHE A 11 -57.45 23.98 17.66
CA PHE A 11 -57.21 23.30 18.96
C PHE A 11 -58.41 23.01 19.89
N ALA A 12 -58.99 21.83 19.72
CA ALA A 12 -59.67 21.10 20.79
C ALA A 12 -59.52 19.59 20.54
N GLY A 13 -58.72 18.90 21.37
CA GLY A 13 -58.53 17.44 21.23
C GLY A 13 -57.34 16.83 21.98
N LEU A 14 -56.83 17.45 23.05
CA LEU A 14 -55.80 16.89 23.92
C LEU A 14 -56.26 17.00 25.37
N SER A 15 -57.00 16.00 25.87
CA SER A 15 -57.31 15.93 27.30
C SER A 15 -57.64 14.55 27.85
N ASP A 16 -57.22 13.42 27.25
CA ASP A 16 -57.51 12.11 27.86
C ASP A 16 -56.48 11.01 27.54
N VAL A 17 -55.25 11.14 28.03
CA VAL A 17 -54.42 9.96 28.36
C VAL A 17 -53.67 10.26 29.65
N SER A 18 -54.23 9.77 30.76
CA SER A 18 -53.55 9.68 32.06
C SER A 18 -52.30 8.80 31.95
N ILE A 19 -51.18 9.33 32.43
CA ILE A 19 -49.96 8.57 32.71
C ILE A 19 -50.21 7.81 34.02
N SER A 20 -50.29 6.48 33.96
CA SER A 20 -50.29 5.65 35.17
C SER A 20 -48.86 5.49 35.67
N GLU A 21 -48.65 5.95 36.90
CA GLU A 21 -47.45 5.77 37.72
C GLU A 21 -47.22 4.28 38.07
N GLU A 22 -45.94 3.89 38.12
CA GLU A 22 -45.35 2.69 38.76
C GLU A 22 -45.66 1.27 38.22
N ILE A 23 -44.69 0.72 37.48
CA ILE A 23 -44.43 -0.73 37.43
C ILE A 23 -42.97 -0.94 37.85
N PRO A 24 -42.69 -1.61 38.99
CA PRO A 24 -41.33 -1.91 39.41
C PRO A 24 -40.83 -3.11 38.59
N VAL A 25 -39.78 -2.93 37.79
CA VAL A 25 -39.15 -4.04 37.06
C VAL A 25 -37.76 -4.27 37.64
N GLU A 26 -37.76 -4.95 38.78
CA GLU A 26 -36.59 -5.61 39.36
C GLU A 26 -36.10 -6.66 38.33
N GLY A 27 -35.04 -6.33 37.60
CA GLY A 27 -34.39 -7.23 36.66
C GLY A 27 -33.30 -8.04 37.35
N ASP A 28 -33.69 -9.17 37.95
CA ASP A 28 -32.79 -10.14 38.55
C ASP A 28 -31.97 -10.84 37.45
N ILE A 29 -30.71 -10.45 37.26
CA ILE A 29 -29.79 -11.12 36.32
C ILE A 29 -29.16 -12.32 37.04
N ALA A 30 -29.95 -13.39 37.19
CA ALA A 30 -29.42 -14.69 37.58
C ALA A 30 -28.70 -15.31 36.37
N VAL A 31 -27.37 -15.18 36.33
CA VAL A 31 -26.53 -15.94 35.39
C VAL A 31 -26.58 -17.42 35.79
N PRO A 32 -26.94 -18.36 34.90
CA PRO A 32 -26.84 -19.77 35.21
C PRO A 32 -25.36 -20.12 35.43
N VAL A 33 -25.00 -20.43 36.68
CA VAL A 33 -23.71 -21.05 37.01
C VAL A 33 -23.76 -22.49 36.51
N GLY A 34 -23.46 -22.67 35.23
CA GLY A 34 -23.09 -23.97 34.68
C GLY A 34 -21.73 -24.40 35.26
N PRO A 35 -21.49 -25.72 35.44
CA PRO A 35 -20.29 -26.21 36.09
C PRO A 35 -19.05 -25.74 35.33
N SER A 36 -18.13 -25.12 36.07
CA SER A 36 -16.82 -24.66 35.65
C SER A 36 -15.97 -25.81 35.10
N THR A 37 -16.06 -26.06 33.79
CA THR A 37 -15.00 -26.74 33.06
C THR A 37 -13.90 -25.71 32.83
N ARG A 38 -12.74 -26.00 33.42
CA ARG A 38 -11.51 -25.22 33.34
C ARG A 38 -10.97 -25.32 31.91
N ASP A 39 -11.49 -24.51 31.01
CA ASP A 39 -10.91 -24.33 29.68
C ASP A 39 -10.42 -22.88 29.58
N ASP A 40 -9.14 -22.75 29.93
CA ASP A 40 -8.18 -21.78 29.44
C ASP A 40 -8.71 -20.35 29.17
N GLU A 41 -8.61 -19.56 30.23
CA GLU A 41 -8.37 -18.12 30.15
C GLU A 41 -7.03 -17.85 29.43
N PHE A 42 -6.99 -18.08 28.11
CA PHE A 42 -6.01 -17.45 27.24
C PHE A 42 -6.37 -15.97 27.15
N SER A 43 -5.84 -15.24 28.12
CA SER A 43 -5.83 -13.80 28.20
C SER A 43 -5.27 -13.20 26.90
N THR A 44 -6.03 -12.29 26.30
CA THR A 44 -5.78 -11.58 25.04
C THR A 44 -4.60 -10.60 25.10
N LEU A 45 -3.77 -10.68 26.14
CA LEU A 45 -2.64 -9.80 26.41
C LEU A 45 -1.26 -10.48 26.25
N ASP A 46 -1.24 -11.78 25.92
CA ASP A 46 -0.02 -12.55 25.63
C ASP A 46 0.02 -13.09 24.19
N GLU A 47 -0.77 -12.53 23.26
CA GLU A 47 -0.52 -12.79 21.85
C GLU A 47 0.82 -12.11 21.50
N PRO A 48 1.91 -12.86 21.26
CA PRO A 48 3.21 -12.25 21.07
C PRO A 48 3.12 -11.35 19.84
N VAL A 49 3.67 -10.13 19.94
CA VAL A 49 3.77 -9.16 18.83
C VAL A 49 4.28 -9.81 17.53
N LYS A 50 5.04 -10.90 17.68
CA LYS A 50 5.48 -11.80 16.62
C LYS A 50 4.33 -12.45 15.82
N GLU A 51 3.26 -12.95 16.43
CA GLU A 51 2.10 -13.53 15.73
C GLU A 51 1.41 -12.45 14.88
N THR A 52 1.27 -11.23 15.40
CA THR A 52 0.74 -10.08 14.65
C THR A 52 1.66 -9.69 13.49
N ILE A 53 2.97 -9.58 13.74
CA ILE A 53 3.96 -9.22 12.71
C ILE A 53 4.07 -10.31 11.65
N VAL A 54 4.03 -11.60 12.02
CA VAL A 54 4.10 -12.73 11.09
C VAL A 54 2.83 -12.80 10.25
N ARG A 55 1.65 -12.52 10.83
CA ARG A 55 0.39 -12.46 10.10
C ARG A 55 0.39 -11.31 9.09
N ASP A 56 0.87 -10.13 9.47
CA ASP A 56 0.97 -8.98 8.57
C ASP A 56 2.08 -9.16 7.52
N LEU A 57 3.27 -9.70 7.87
CA LEU A 57 4.31 -10.06 6.89
C LEU A 57 3.82 -11.14 5.92
N ARG A 58 3.00 -12.10 6.37
CA ARG A 58 2.43 -13.14 5.51
C ARG A 58 1.36 -12.56 4.58
N ALA A 59 0.53 -11.63 5.07
CA ALA A 59 -0.45 -10.92 4.25
C ALA A 59 0.24 -10.06 3.17
N VAL A 60 1.30 -9.33 3.54
CA VAL A 60 2.11 -8.56 2.60
C VAL A 60 2.88 -9.51 1.67
N GLY A 61 3.45 -10.62 2.18
CA GLY A 61 4.16 -11.66 1.44
C GLY A 61 3.31 -12.36 0.37
N ASN A 62 2.05 -12.65 0.66
CA ASN A 62 1.10 -13.16 -0.34
C ASN A 62 0.80 -12.12 -1.44
N LYS A 63 0.83 -10.82 -1.13
CA LYS A 63 0.76 -9.74 -2.13
C LYS A 63 2.06 -9.61 -2.92
N PHE A 64 3.22 -9.80 -2.29
CA PHE A 64 4.54 -9.87 -2.96
C PHE A 64 4.59 -10.99 -4.01
N ILE A 65 4.01 -12.17 -3.72
CA ILE A 65 3.90 -13.28 -4.69
C ILE A 65 3.04 -12.92 -5.90
N HIS A 66 2.00 -12.10 -5.71
CA HIS A 66 1.17 -11.58 -6.81
C HIS A 66 1.88 -10.55 -7.69
N VAL A 67 2.91 -9.88 -7.19
CA VAL A 67 3.73 -8.95 -8.00
C VAL A 67 4.83 -9.70 -8.75
N LEU A 68 5.36 -10.78 -8.17
CA LEU A 68 6.28 -11.69 -8.84
C LEU A 68 5.59 -12.54 -9.92
N TYR A 69 4.29 -12.83 -9.74
CA TYR A 69 3.47 -13.57 -10.69
C TYR A 69 2.19 -12.77 -11.01
N PRO A 70 2.13 -12.04 -12.15
CA PRO A 70 1.05 -11.11 -12.45
C PRO A 70 -0.23 -11.88 -12.76
N LYS A 71 -0.95 -12.30 -11.72
CA LYS A 71 -2.37 -12.54 -11.83
C LYS A 71 -3.03 -11.19 -11.73
N ARG A 72 -3.57 -10.72 -12.87
CA ARG A 72 -4.40 -9.52 -12.97
C ARG A 72 -5.46 -9.54 -11.87
N SER A 73 -5.26 -8.76 -10.81
CA SER A 73 -6.27 -8.59 -9.77
C SER A 73 -6.59 -7.11 -9.65
N SER A 74 -7.85 -6.79 -9.93
CA SER A 74 -8.49 -5.53 -9.56
C SER A 74 -8.53 -5.31 -8.03
N ALA A 75 -8.03 -6.26 -7.24
CA ALA A 75 -7.86 -6.13 -5.79
C ALA A 75 -6.78 -5.11 -5.42
N LEU A 76 -5.68 -5.03 -6.18
CA LEU A 76 -4.65 -3.98 -5.98
C LEU A 76 -5.20 -2.56 -6.23
N LEU A 77 -6.28 -2.46 -7.00
CA LEU A 77 -6.93 -1.22 -7.36
C LEU A 77 -8.04 -0.82 -6.36
N ARG A 78 -8.53 -1.74 -5.51
CA ARG A 78 -9.71 -1.52 -4.66
C ARG A 78 -9.38 -1.14 -3.22
N ASP A 79 -8.26 -1.61 -2.69
CA ASP A 79 -7.83 -1.36 -1.31
C ASP A 79 -6.64 -0.40 -1.30
N TRP A 80 -6.85 0.78 -0.72
CA TRP A 80 -5.89 1.88 -0.66
C TRP A 80 -4.76 1.60 0.34
N ASP A 81 -3.92 0.62 0.01
CA ASP A 81 -2.86 0.12 0.88
C ASP A 81 -1.55 0.90 0.61
N LEU A 82 -1.42 2.06 1.26
CA LEU A 82 -0.20 2.90 1.24
C LEU A 82 0.94 2.27 2.06
N TRP A 83 0.64 1.29 2.92
CA TRP A 83 1.62 0.61 3.77
C TRP A 83 2.56 -0.28 2.97
N GLY A 84 2.06 -0.95 1.93
CA GLY A 84 2.88 -1.78 1.04
C GLY A 84 4.00 -1.00 0.32
N PRO A 85 3.69 0.05 -0.46
CA PRO A 85 4.67 0.95 -1.06
C PRO A 85 5.65 1.57 -0.05
N LEU A 86 5.15 1.94 1.13
CA LEU A 86 5.98 2.50 2.20
C LEU A 86 7.00 1.47 2.71
N LEU A 87 6.56 0.24 2.98
CA LEU A 87 7.43 -0.85 3.42
C LEU A 87 8.48 -1.21 2.36
N LEU A 88 8.09 -1.23 1.08
CA LEU A 88 9.02 -1.41 -0.04
C LEU A 88 10.07 -0.31 -0.11
N CYS A 89 9.66 0.94 0.06
CA CYS A 89 10.55 2.10 0.09
C CYS A 89 11.55 2.03 1.24
N VAL A 90 11.08 1.76 2.47
CA VAL A 90 11.93 1.62 3.65
C VAL A 90 12.91 0.46 3.48
N THR A 91 12.45 -0.69 2.98
CA THR A 91 13.31 -1.85 2.72
C THR A 91 14.39 -1.51 1.70
N LEU A 92 14.03 -0.83 0.60
CA LEU A 92 15.00 -0.42 -0.42
C LEU A 92 16.04 0.54 0.16
N ALA A 93 15.61 1.53 0.92
CA ALA A 93 16.48 2.51 1.57
C ALA A 93 17.45 1.88 2.58
N LEU A 94 16.96 0.99 3.45
CA LEU A 94 17.79 0.27 4.42
C LEU A 94 18.82 -0.63 3.75
N LEU A 95 18.40 -1.36 2.71
CA LEU A 95 19.31 -2.18 1.93
C LEU A 95 20.37 -1.32 1.25
N LEU A 96 20.00 -0.19 0.64
CA LEU A 96 20.96 0.71 0.01
C LEU A 96 21.98 1.23 1.02
N GLN A 97 21.52 1.68 2.19
CA GLN A 97 22.36 2.23 3.25
C GLN A 97 23.37 1.23 3.82
N GLY A 98 22.96 -0.02 4.05
CA GLY A 98 23.87 -1.05 4.57
C GLY A 98 25.03 -1.43 3.63
N GLY A 99 25.06 -0.92 2.39
CA GLY A 99 26.15 -1.16 1.43
C GLY A 99 27.14 0.01 1.34
N ALA A 100 26.76 1.18 1.86
CA ALA A 100 27.58 2.39 1.85
C ALA A 100 28.39 2.58 3.14
N ALA A 101 28.26 1.68 4.12
CA ALA A 101 28.94 1.74 5.41
C ALA A 101 30.48 1.62 5.34
N ASP A 102 31.04 1.36 4.16
CA ASP A 102 32.48 1.14 3.95
C ASP A 102 33.17 2.33 3.25
N LYS A 103 32.48 3.47 3.10
CA LYS A 103 33.06 4.69 2.52
C LYS A 103 32.97 5.83 3.51
N ASP A 104 34.04 6.00 4.28
CA ASP A 104 34.30 7.21 5.06
C ASP A 104 34.11 8.44 4.15
N ASP A 105 33.31 9.39 4.63
CA ASP A 105 33.16 10.77 4.14
C ASP A 105 32.16 11.13 3.02
N GLN A 106 31.28 10.21 2.57
CA GLN A 106 30.17 10.55 1.63
C GLN A 106 28.80 9.99 2.05
N GLY A 107 28.55 9.92 3.34
CA GLY A 107 27.27 9.52 3.94
C GLY A 107 26.20 10.61 3.81
N GLY A 108 25.73 10.90 2.59
CA GLY A 108 24.51 11.69 2.41
C GLY A 108 23.29 11.01 3.07
N PRO A 109 22.16 11.72 3.24
CA PRO A 109 20.92 11.15 3.77
C PRO A 109 20.23 10.24 2.73
N GLN A 110 20.83 9.08 2.44
CA GLN A 110 20.40 8.11 1.42
C GLN A 110 18.96 7.64 1.65
N PHE A 111 18.56 7.49 2.91
CA PHE A 111 17.18 7.18 3.24
C PHE A 111 16.20 8.26 2.74
N ALA A 112 16.51 9.53 3.03
CA ALA A 112 15.67 10.65 2.61
C ALA A 112 15.66 10.80 1.08
N GLU A 113 16.80 10.57 0.41
CA GLU A 113 16.91 10.60 -1.04
C GLU A 113 15.98 9.56 -1.70
N VAL A 114 16.09 8.29 -1.31
CA VAL A 114 15.24 7.20 -1.83
C VAL A 114 13.76 7.48 -1.55
N PHE A 115 13.46 7.93 -0.32
CA PHE A 115 12.10 8.25 0.09
C PHE A 115 11.50 9.37 -0.75
N VAL A 116 12.23 10.48 -0.94
CA VAL A 116 11.80 11.61 -1.74
C VAL A 116 11.61 11.19 -3.20
N ILE A 117 12.55 10.45 -3.80
CA ILE A 117 12.43 10.00 -5.19
C ILE A 117 11.17 9.14 -5.38
N ILE A 118 10.94 8.16 -4.50
CA ILE A 118 9.79 7.25 -4.64
C ILE A 118 8.47 7.99 -4.43
N TRP A 119 8.32 8.74 -3.34
CA TRP A 119 7.07 9.43 -3.02
C TRP A 119 6.78 10.60 -3.94
N PHE A 120 7.73 11.53 -4.06
CA PHE A 120 7.55 12.70 -4.90
C PHE A 120 7.48 12.33 -6.38
N GLY A 121 8.33 11.39 -6.83
CA GLY A 121 8.26 10.86 -8.19
C GLY A 121 6.91 10.21 -8.50
N SER A 122 6.38 9.38 -7.59
CA SER A 122 5.06 8.77 -7.77
C SER A 122 3.96 9.84 -7.82
N ILE A 123 4.01 10.87 -6.96
CA ILE A 123 3.05 12.00 -6.98
C ILE A 123 3.07 12.71 -8.33
N VAL A 124 4.25 13.06 -8.85
CA VAL A 124 4.39 13.75 -10.15
C VAL A 124 3.81 12.89 -11.29
N ILE A 125 4.13 11.60 -11.34
CA ILE A 125 3.61 10.68 -12.36
C ILE A 125 2.10 10.52 -12.26
N THR A 126 1.58 10.35 -11.05
CA THR A 126 0.15 10.20 -10.82
C THR A 126 -0.61 11.48 -11.18
N LEU A 127 -0.09 12.66 -10.82
CA LEU A 127 -0.68 13.94 -11.25
C LEU A 127 -0.69 14.05 -12.78
N ASN A 128 0.42 13.69 -13.43
CA ASN A 128 0.49 13.71 -14.89
C ASN A 128 -0.56 12.77 -15.52
N SER A 129 -0.68 11.55 -15.01
CA SER A 129 -1.69 10.57 -15.43
C SER A 129 -3.11 11.10 -15.20
N LYS A 130 -3.37 11.76 -14.07
CA LYS A 130 -4.67 12.35 -13.78
C LYS A 130 -5.03 13.51 -14.71
N LEU A 131 -4.09 14.42 -14.96
CA LEU A 131 -4.28 15.57 -15.86
C LEU A 131 -4.52 15.13 -17.32
N LEU A 132 -3.99 13.98 -17.71
CA LEU A 132 -4.22 13.38 -19.03
C LEU A 132 -5.58 12.69 -19.18
N GLY A 133 -6.44 12.74 -18.16
CA GLY A 133 -7.78 12.14 -18.15
C GLY A 133 -7.79 10.69 -17.67
N GLY A 134 -6.81 10.27 -16.86
CA GLY A 134 -6.79 8.94 -16.27
C GLY A 134 -7.98 8.68 -15.34
N THR A 135 -8.69 7.57 -15.58
CA THR A 135 -9.90 7.20 -14.83
C THR A 135 -9.59 6.60 -13.45
N ILE A 136 -8.38 6.07 -13.25
CA ILE A 136 -7.90 5.48 -11.98
C ILE A 136 -7.66 6.55 -10.92
N SER A 137 -8.12 6.34 -9.68
CA SER A 137 -7.97 7.27 -8.54
C SER A 137 -6.51 7.64 -8.22
N PHE A 138 -6.28 8.81 -7.60
CA PHE A 138 -4.93 9.35 -7.35
C PHE A 138 -4.05 8.39 -6.55
N PHE A 139 -4.36 8.15 -5.27
CA PHE A 139 -3.50 7.27 -4.47
C PHE A 139 -3.55 5.79 -4.90
N GLN A 140 -4.54 5.35 -5.68
CA GLN A 140 -4.52 4.02 -6.31
C GLN A 140 -3.38 3.91 -7.32
N SER A 141 -3.17 4.94 -8.15
CA SER A 141 -2.01 5.03 -9.05
C SER A 141 -0.70 5.14 -8.27
N LEU A 142 -0.66 5.86 -7.14
CA LEU A 142 0.51 5.90 -6.26
C LEU A 142 0.87 4.50 -5.73
N CYS A 143 -0.15 3.78 -5.23
CA CYS A 143 0.05 2.43 -4.72
C CYS A 143 0.58 1.50 -5.82
N VAL A 144 -0.03 1.49 -7.01
CA VAL A 144 0.43 0.68 -8.15
C VAL A 144 1.89 0.98 -8.49
N LEU A 145 2.26 2.26 -8.61
CA LEU A 145 3.63 2.67 -8.91
C LEU A 145 4.61 2.14 -7.86
N GLY A 146 4.25 2.25 -6.59
CA GLY A 146 5.06 1.76 -5.47
C GLY A 146 5.16 0.23 -5.40
N TYR A 147 4.07 -0.51 -5.63
CA TYR A 147 4.09 -1.97 -5.64
C TYR A 147 4.95 -2.53 -6.76
N CYS A 148 4.94 -1.86 -7.92
CA CYS A 148 5.80 -2.22 -9.04
C CYS A 148 7.30 -1.97 -8.76
N ILE A 149 7.70 -1.40 -7.62
CA ILE A 149 9.11 -1.34 -7.19
C ILE A 149 9.58 -2.68 -6.61
N MET A 150 8.68 -3.57 -6.21
CA MET A 150 9.02 -4.87 -5.62
C MET A 150 10.06 -5.69 -6.41
N PRO A 151 9.97 -5.84 -7.76
CA PRO A 151 10.98 -6.56 -8.54
C PRO A 151 12.38 -5.93 -8.41
N LEU A 152 12.46 -4.59 -8.33
CA LEU A 152 13.70 -3.84 -8.13
C LEU A 152 14.26 -4.07 -6.71
N THR A 153 13.39 -4.12 -5.69
CA THR A 153 13.81 -4.45 -4.31
C THR A 153 14.38 -5.88 -4.23
N VAL A 154 13.75 -6.85 -4.90
CA VAL A 154 14.28 -8.23 -4.99
C VAL A 154 15.61 -8.25 -5.73
N ALA A 155 15.73 -7.52 -6.85
CA ALA A 155 16.99 -7.39 -7.58
C ALA A 155 18.11 -6.85 -6.70
N LEU A 156 17.84 -5.86 -5.84
CA LEU A 156 18.82 -5.34 -4.89
C LEU A 156 19.27 -6.39 -3.87
N ILE A 157 18.34 -7.19 -3.32
CA ILE A 157 18.68 -8.31 -2.41
C ILE A 157 19.59 -9.31 -3.11
N VAL A 158 19.24 -9.72 -4.34
CA VAL A 158 20.07 -10.63 -5.14
C VAL A 158 21.44 -10.02 -5.41
N CYS A 159 21.51 -8.74 -5.77
CA CYS A 159 22.78 -8.04 -5.97
C CYS A 159 23.67 -8.09 -4.73
N ARG A 160 23.08 -7.98 -3.53
CA ARG A 160 23.83 -8.05 -2.27
C ARG A 160 24.33 -9.45 -1.95
N ILE A 161 23.52 -10.49 -2.20
CA ILE A 161 23.97 -11.88 -2.04
C ILE A 161 25.10 -12.20 -3.02
N VAL A 162 25.00 -11.73 -4.27
CA VAL A 162 26.03 -11.92 -5.30
C VAL A 162 27.35 -11.24 -4.92
N LEU A 163 27.28 -10.03 -4.35
CA LEU A 163 28.47 -9.32 -3.85
C LEU A 163 29.18 -10.07 -2.72
N LEU A 164 28.44 -10.70 -1.81
CA LEU A 164 29.03 -11.49 -0.72
C LEU A 164 29.74 -12.75 -1.21
N SER A 165 29.30 -13.30 -2.35
CA SER A 165 29.78 -14.59 -2.87
C SER A 165 30.98 -14.44 -3.83
N SER A 166 31.04 -13.36 -4.62
CA SER A 166 32.11 -13.18 -5.61
C SER A 166 32.30 -11.72 -6.04
N SER A 167 33.53 -11.20 -5.90
CA SER A 167 33.94 -9.91 -6.47
C SER A 167 34.66 -10.10 -7.81
N GLY A 168 34.05 -9.63 -8.91
CA GLY A 168 34.66 -9.67 -10.23
C GLY A 168 33.78 -9.07 -11.34
N LYS A 169 34.31 -9.02 -12.57
CA LYS A 169 33.57 -8.50 -13.74
C LYS A 169 32.29 -9.29 -14.02
N VAL A 170 32.28 -10.58 -13.71
CA VAL A 170 31.12 -11.47 -13.87
C VAL A 170 30.02 -11.12 -12.89
N SER A 171 30.33 -10.81 -11.63
CA SER A 171 29.30 -10.40 -10.65
C SER A 171 28.68 -9.05 -11.01
N PHE A 172 29.46 -8.12 -11.57
CA PHE A 172 28.91 -6.88 -12.15
C PHE A 172 27.95 -7.16 -13.32
N ALA A 173 28.34 -8.03 -14.27
CA ALA A 173 27.49 -8.37 -15.42
C ALA A 173 26.17 -9.03 -15.00
N VAL A 174 26.21 -9.95 -14.01
CA VAL A 174 25.01 -10.58 -13.44
C VAL A 174 24.10 -9.54 -12.79
N ARG A 175 24.67 -8.64 -11.99
CA ARG A 175 23.90 -7.56 -11.33
C ARG A 175 23.25 -6.64 -12.34
N LEU A 176 23.98 -6.24 -13.38
CA LEU A 176 23.43 -5.45 -14.48
C LEU A 176 22.26 -6.17 -15.16
N GLY A 177 22.40 -7.46 -15.46
CA GLY A 177 21.34 -8.27 -16.05
C GLY A 177 20.10 -8.38 -15.15
N VAL A 178 20.28 -8.65 -13.86
CA VAL A 178 19.16 -8.76 -12.90
C VAL A 178 18.43 -7.42 -12.74
N VAL A 179 19.17 -6.31 -12.59
CA VAL A 179 18.54 -4.99 -12.43
C VAL A 179 17.80 -4.58 -13.70
N THR A 180 18.40 -4.75 -14.87
CA THR A 180 17.74 -4.41 -16.15
C THR A 180 16.49 -5.25 -16.41
N ALA A 181 16.52 -6.55 -16.10
CA ALA A 181 15.34 -7.41 -16.17
C ALA A 181 14.24 -6.95 -15.20
N SER A 182 14.60 -6.64 -13.94
CA SER A 182 13.64 -6.16 -12.95
C SER A 182 13.05 -4.79 -13.32
N PHE A 183 13.87 -3.87 -13.83
CA PHE A 183 13.45 -2.58 -14.36
C PHE A 183 12.44 -2.73 -15.50
N GLY A 184 12.74 -3.61 -16.47
CA GLY A 184 11.84 -3.90 -17.59
C GLY A 184 10.51 -4.47 -17.10
N TRP A 185 10.55 -5.38 -16.12
CA TRP A 185 9.34 -5.96 -15.53
C TRP A 185 8.50 -4.94 -14.77
N SER A 186 9.12 -4.14 -13.90
CA SER A 186 8.47 -3.06 -13.14
C SER A 186 7.79 -2.06 -14.06
N THR A 187 8.48 -1.64 -15.12
CA THR A 187 7.94 -0.71 -16.11
C THR A 187 6.79 -1.34 -16.88
N PHE A 188 6.93 -2.58 -17.35
CA PHE A 188 5.86 -3.30 -18.05
C PHE A 188 4.63 -3.48 -17.17
N ALA A 189 4.79 -3.96 -15.94
CA ALA A 189 3.69 -4.17 -15.00
C ALA A 189 2.95 -2.85 -14.72
N SER A 190 3.69 -1.80 -14.35
CA SER A 190 3.12 -0.49 -14.04
C SER A 190 2.40 0.13 -15.23
N THR A 191 3.01 0.10 -16.41
CA THR A 191 2.41 0.63 -17.63
C THR A 191 1.22 -0.19 -18.09
N ALA A 192 1.17 -1.51 -17.89
CA ALA A 192 -0.01 -2.32 -18.17
C ALA A 192 -1.22 -1.87 -17.33
N PHE A 193 -1.02 -1.66 -16.03
CA PHE A 193 -2.10 -1.21 -15.14
C PHE A 193 -2.53 0.24 -15.41
N LEU A 194 -1.57 1.13 -15.67
CA LEU A 194 -1.84 2.54 -15.95
C LEU A 194 -2.45 2.72 -17.34
N ALA A 195 -1.86 2.15 -18.40
CA ALA A 195 -2.28 2.36 -19.78
C ALA A 195 -3.68 1.79 -20.08
N ASP A 196 -4.14 0.77 -19.35
CA ASP A 196 -5.51 0.26 -19.48
C ASP A 196 -6.58 1.30 -19.04
N SER A 197 -6.19 2.31 -18.26
CA SER A 197 -7.10 3.38 -17.83
C SER A 197 -7.16 4.59 -18.76
N HIS A 198 -6.30 4.63 -19.79
CA HIS A 198 -6.17 5.75 -20.72
C HIS A 198 -6.62 5.37 -22.14
N LEU A 199 -7.20 6.34 -22.85
CA LEU A 199 -7.51 6.21 -24.27
C LEU A 199 -6.22 5.96 -25.07
N THR A 200 -6.26 5.02 -26.03
CA THR A 200 -5.11 4.50 -26.80
C THR A 200 -4.21 5.59 -27.39
N ASN A 201 -4.76 6.76 -27.71
CA ASN A 201 -4.04 7.88 -28.31
C ASN A 201 -3.06 8.61 -27.35
N ARG A 202 -3.18 8.43 -26.02
CA ARG A 202 -2.37 9.15 -25.00
C ARG A 202 -1.41 8.27 -24.19
N LYS A 203 -1.32 6.97 -24.52
CA LYS A 203 -0.54 5.98 -23.75
C LYS A 203 0.94 6.34 -23.65
N ALA A 204 1.54 6.84 -24.74
CA ALA A 204 2.96 7.19 -24.77
C ALA A 204 3.34 8.29 -23.76
N LEU A 205 2.46 9.29 -23.56
CA LEU A 205 2.73 10.37 -22.61
C LEU A 205 2.74 9.89 -21.15
N VAL A 206 1.97 8.84 -20.83
CA VAL A 206 1.94 8.25 -19.49
C VAL A 206 3.13 7.31 -19.28
N VAL A 207 3.51 6.56 -20.32
CA VAL A 207 4.62 5.59 -20.25
C VAL A 207 5.97 6.28 -20.05
N TYR A 208 6.20 7.44 -20.68
CA TYR A 208 7.48 8.15 -20.59
C TYR A 208 7.92 8.48 -19.14
N PRO A 209 7.12 9.19 -18.32
CA PRO A 209 7.53 9.50 -16.95
C PRO A 209 7.61 8.24 -16.06
N VAL A 210 6.79 7.21 -16.33
CA VAL A 210 6.85 5.92 -15.62
C VAL A 210 8.18 5.19 -15.90
N PHE A 211 8.60 5.13 -17.16
CA PHE A 211 9.89 4.58 -17.53
C PHE A 211 11.04 5.32 -16.85
N LEU A 212 11.03 6.66 -16.89
CA LEU A 212 12.08 7.48 -16.28
C LEU A 212 12.17 7.21 -14.77
N PHE A 213 11.03 7.12 -14.08
CA PHE A 213 10.97 6.84 -12.65
C PHE A 213 11.65 5.52 -12.27
N TYR A 214 11.29 4.41 -12.91
CA TYR A 214 11.95 3.13 -12.63
C TYR A 214 13.41 3.11 -13.09
N PHE A 215 13.74 3.88 -14.13
CA PHE A 215 15.11 3.98 -14.63
C PHE A 215 16.00 4.64 -13.58
N VAL A 216 15.56 5.74 -12.97
CA VAL A 216 16.28 6.42 -11.88
C VAL A 216 16.48 5.49 -10.69
N ILE A 217 15.44 4.75 -10.28
CA ILE A 217 15.53 3.79 -9.17
C ILE A 217 16.49 2.63 -9.51
N GLY A 218 16.38 2.05 -10.70
CA GLY A 218 17.28 0.98 -11.16
C GLY A 218 18.73 1.43 -11.29
N TRP A 219 18.94 2.65 -11.80
CA TRP A 219 20.26 3.27 -11.89
C TRP A 219 20.87 3.46 -10.50
N MET A 220 20.10 4.01 -9.57
CA MET A 220 20.50 4.16 -8.16
C MET A 220 20.90 2.80 -7.56
N ILE A 221 20.10 1.75 -7.75
CA ILE A 221 20.45 0.40 -7.28
C ILE A 221 21.80 -0.07 -7.85
N LEU A 222 22.06 0.17 -9.14
CA LEU A 222 23.32 -0.21 -9.78
C LEU A 222 24.52 0.56 -9.24
N THR A 223 24.41 1.90 -9.12
CA THR A 223 25.52 2.74 -8.67
C THR A 223 25.90 2.45 -7.22
N PHE A 224 24.92 2.36 -6.33
CA PHE A 224 25.15 2.11 -4.91
C PHE A 224 25.56 0.68 -4.62
N SER A 225 25.14 -0.28 -5.44
CA SER A 225 25.63 -1.65 -5.31
C SER A 225 27.03 -1.82 -5.92
N SER A 226 27.51 -0.93 -6.80
CA SER A 226 28.80 -1.04 -7.49
C SER A 226 30.00 -0.52 -6.68
N GLY A 227 29.95 -0.61 -5.35
CA GLY A 227 31.09 -0.29 -4.48
C GLY A 227 32.16 -1.37 -4.56
N ASN A 228 33.12 -1.19 -5.46
CA ASN A 228 34.49 -1.73 -5.38
C ASN A 228 35.45 -0.66 -5.89
#